data_AF-A0A9W6FNQ9-F1
#
_entry.id   AF-A0A9W6FNQ9-F1
#
_cell.length_a   1.000
_cell.length_b   1.000
_cell.length_c   1.000
_cell.angle_alpha   90.00
_cell.angle_beta   90.00
_cell.angle_gamma   90.00
#
_symmetry.space_group_name_H-M   'P 1'
#
loop_
_entity.id
_entity.type
_entity.pdbx_description
1 polymer ?
#
loop_
_entity_poly.entity_id
_entity_poly.type
_entity_poly.pdbx_seq_one_letter_code
_entity_poly.pdbx_strand_id
1 'polypeptide(L)'
;MFLGMPIAFALGAVAVLFMVGFMPAASLDTVTQNVYEEMASITLLSIPLFILKGAAIGKSRAGQDLYSALHAWMHKIPGGLGIANVFACALFAAMAGSSPATCSAIGSAGIPEMRKRGYSGAFAAGLIAAGGTLGILLPPSITMILYAVAAEQSLGRLFLAGLGPGLLLVMLFAGYAMVRFRQEYAAAKKAYAETGARSALLHEENLTLRDRFAALPRVLPFVVLLTGVMVALYGGYATPSETAGLGGVLALALIALIYGVWTPKDLSPILTSTIRESTMLMMIIGMSLLYSYVMSYLHISQAAAQAIVALNLSKWLLLATILVLVVVLGFFLPPVSIILMTAPIILPPLKAAGFDLIWFGVVMTIVMEMGLIHPPVGLNIFVIKNIAPDIPLKDVIWGTVPFVLLMLLAVILLCLFPQIATGFPDLVMGKGR
;
A
#
# COMPACT_ATOMS: atom_id res chain seq x y z
N MET A 1 3.56 -14.47 -17.49
CA MET A 1 2.56 -15.17 -16.66
C MET A 1 2.41 -16.64 -17.06
N PHE A 2 2.02 -16.97 -18.29
CA PHE A 2 1.90 -18.36 -18.75
C PHE A 2 3.22 -19.16 -18.68
N LEU A 3 4.36 -18.48 -18.86
CA LEU A 3 5.70 -19.09 -18.76
C LEU A 3 6.21 -19.22 -17.31
N GLY A 4 5.48 -18.72 -16.30
CA GLY A 4 5.95 -18.71 -14.90
C GLY A 4 7.21 -17.88 -14.62
N MET A 5 7.70 -17.14 -15.62
CA MET A 5 8.95 -16.37 -15.58
C MET A 5 8.83 -15.14 -14.66
N PRO A 6 9.84 -14.85 -13.80
CA PRO A 6 9.84 -13.64 -13.00
C PRO A 6 9.84 -12.37 -13.86
N ILE A 7 9.16 -11.34 -13.39
CA ILE A 7 8.82 -10.15 -14.17
C ILE A 7 10.06 -9.39 -14.65
N ALA A 8 11.09 -9.27 -13.80
CA ALA A 8 12.35 -8.63 -14.16
C ALA A 8 12.96 -9.25 -15.42
N PHE A 9 13.06 -10.59 -15.45
CA PHE A 9 13.61 -11.28 -16.61
C PHE A 9 12.69 -11.19 -17.82
N ALA A 10 11.36 -11.19 -17.62
CA ALA A 10 10.42 -11.07 -18.74
C ALA A 10 10.56 -9.71 -19.44
N LEU A 11 10.64 -8.62 -18.67
CA LEU A 11 10.89 -7.26 -19.18
C LEU A 11 12.25 -7.17 -19.87
N GLY A 12 13.31 -7.67 -19.22
CA GLY A 12 14.66 -7.65 -19.76
C GLY A 12 14.79 -8.47 -21.06
N ALA A 13 14.19 -9.66 -21.11
CA ALA A 13 14.20 -10.51 -22.29
C ALA A 13 13.46 -9.85 -23.46
N VAL A 14 12.28 -9.25 -23.23
CA VAL A 14 11.57 -8.50 -24.26
C VAL A 14 12.39 -7.32 -24.75
N ALA A 15 13.00 -6.55 -23.85
CA ALA A 15 13.86 -5.42 -24.20
C ALA A 15 15.03 -5.87 -25.10
N VAL A 16 15.79 -6.89 -24.66
CA VAL A 16 16.94 -7.41 -25.41
C VAL A 16 16.52 -8.00 -26.76
N LEU A 17 15.42 -8.75 -26.83
CA LEU A 17 14.92 -9.29 -28.11
C LEU A 17 14.57 -8.17 -29.11
N PHE A 18 13.95 -7.10 -28.63
CA PHE A 18 13.65 -5.94 -29.49
C PHE A 18 14.92 -5.19 -29.90
N MET A 19 15.92 -5.07 -29.02
CA MET A 19 17.22 -4.50 -29.39
C MET A 19 17.90 -5.32 -30.49
N VAL A 20 17.95 -6.65 -30.36
CA VAL A 20 18.53 -7.53 -31.38
C VAL A 20 17.77 -7.43 -32.71
N GLY A 21 16.43 -7.34 -32.66
CA GLY A 21 15.59 -7.34 -33.86
C GLY A 21 15.50 -6.00 -34.59
N PHE A 22 15.56 -4.87 -33.86
CA PHE A 22 15.19 -3.56 -34.40
C PHE A 22 16.23 -2.45 -34.16
N MET A 23 17.30 -2.71 -33.39
CA MET A 23 18.33 -1.71 -33.08
C MET A 23 19.70 -2.15 -33.64
N PRO A 24 20.66 -1.22 -33.82
CA PRO A 24 22.01 -1.56 -34.24
C PRO A 24 22.68 -2.52 -33.26
N ALA A 25 23.50 -3.47 -33.73
CA ALA A 25 24.15 -4.47 -32.87
C ALA A 25 24.98 -3.83 -31.74
N ALA A 26 25.62 -2.68 -32.00
CA ALA A 26 26.36 -1.91 -30.99
C ALA A 26 25.49 -1.41 -29.81
N SER A 27 24.17 -1.35 -29.97
CA SER A 27 23.27 -1.00 -28.87
C SER A 27 23.26 -2.06 -27.75
N LEU A 28 23.59 -3.31 -28.05
CA LEU A 28 23.63 -4.38 -27.04
C LEU A 28 24.73 -4.14 -26.00
N ASP A 29 25.82 -3.45 -26.38
CA ASP A 29 26.90 -3.09 -25.45
C ASP A 29 26.41 -2.11 -24.36
N THR A 30 25.37 -1.33 -24.67
CA THR A 30 24.78 -0.38 -23.71
C THR A 30 23.86 -1.03 -22.69
N VAL A 31 23.46 -2.30 -22.87
CA VAL A 31 22.54 -2.99 -21.95
C VAL A 31 23.10 -3.00 -20.53
N THR A 32 24.36 -3.41 -20.39
CA THR A 32 25.02 -3.52 -19.08
C THR A 32 25.18 -2.15 -18.42
N GLN A 33 25.54 -1.15 -19.22
CA GLN A 33 25.72 0.23 -18.75
C GLN A 33 24.39 0.84 -18.29
N ASN A 34 23.34 0.74 -19.10
CA ASN A 34 22.01 1.26 -18.77
C ASN A 34 21.46 0.62 -17.50
N VAL A 35 21.53 -0.71 -17.38
CA VAL A 35 21.05 -1.39 -16.17
C VAL A 35 21.85 -0.97 -14.94
N TYR A 36 23.18 -0.81 -15.06
CA TYR A 36 24.03 -0.39 -13.95
C TYR A 36 23.77 1.05 -13.52
N GLU A 37 23.77 2.01 -14.45
CA GLU A 37 23.56 3.43 -14.17
C GLU A 37 22.21 3.68 -13.50
N GLU A 38 21.16 3.01 -13.99
CA GLU A 38 19.82 3.13 -13.44
C GLU A 38 19.70 2.53 -12.03
N MET A 39 20.36 1.40 -11.78
CA MET A 39 20.42 0.80 -10.44
C MET A 39 21.29 1.60 -9.48
N ALA A 40 22.27 2.35 -9.98
CA ALA A 40 23.20 3.17 -9.20
C ALA A 40 22.63 4.54 -8.78
N SER A 41 21.32 4.62 -8.55
CA SER A 41 20.64 5.85 -8.12
C SER A 41 20.52 5.95 -6.60
N ILE A 42 20.92 7.10 -6.04
CA ILE A 42 20.80 7.38 -4.61
C ILE A 42 19.34 7.42 -4.14
N THR A 43 18.40 7.70 -5.04
CA THR A 43 16.97 7.67 -4.73
C THR A 43 16.49 6.23 -4.53
N LEU A 44 16.99 5.30 -5.35
CA LEU A 44 16.66 3.87 -5.23
C LEU A 44 17.24 3.24 -3.96
N LEU A 45 18.32 3.78 -3.40
CA LEU A 45 18.84 3.38 -2.08
C LEU A 45 17.78 3.49 -0.97
N SER A 46 16.82 4.40 -1.11
CA SER A 46 15.70 4.53 -0.17
C SER A 46 14.84 3.26 -0.11
N ILE A 47 14.72 2.53 -1.22
CA ILE A 47 13.81 1.38 -1.32
C ILE A 47 14.26 0.25 -0.38
N PRO A 48 15.49 -0.30 -0.46
CA PRO A 48 15.95 -1.33 0.48
C PRO A 48 15.90 -0.88 1.95
N LEU A 49 16.17 0.40 2.23
CA LEU A 49 16.19 0.93 3.59
C LEU A 49 14.78 1.06 4.18
N PHE A 50 13.79 1.48 3.38
CA PHE A 50 12.39 1.45 3.80
C PHE A 50 11.85 0.02 3.92
N ILE A 51 12.26 -0.90 3.05
CA ILE A 51 11.95 -2.33 3.19
C ILE A 51 12.54 -2.87 4.49
N LEU A 52 13.78 -2.51 4.82
CA LEU A 52 14.42 -2.93 6.08
C LEU A 52 13.63 -2.44 7.29
N LYS A 53 13.29 -1.15 7.32
CA LYS A 53 12.43 -0.55 8.35
C LYS A 53 11.12 -1.33 8.47
N GLY A 54 10.44 -1.57 7.34
CA GLY A 54 9.15 -2.23 7.30
C GLY A 54 9.21 -3.71 7.69
N ALA A 55 10.24 -4.42 7.26
CA ALA A 55 10.49 -5.81 7.62
C ALA A 55 10.79 -5.95 9.12
N ALA A 56 11.56 -5.02 9.69
CA ALA A 56 11.85 -5.02 11.11
C ALA A 56 10.54 -4.89 11.92
N ILE A 57 9.74 -3.86 11.63
CA ILE A 57 8.46 -3.61 12.34
C ILE A 57 7.47 -4.76 12.06
N GLY A 58 7.38 -5.18 10.80
CA GLY A 58 6.54 -6.26 10.28
C GLY A 58 6.74 -7.62 10.94
N LYS A 59 7.99 -7.97 11.25
CA LYS A 59 8.35 -9.26 11.86
C LYS A 59 8.39 -9.23 13.39
N SER A 60 8.22 -8.05 13.99
CA SER A 60 8.18 -7.87 15.44
C SER A 60 6.75 -8.00 16.00
N ARG A 61 6.62 -7.93 17.34
CA ARG A 61 5.30 -7.90 18.01
C ARG A 61 4.62 -6.53 17.97
N ALA A 62 5.20 -5.54 17.28
CA ALA A 62 4.68 -4.17 17.18
C ALA A 62 3.24 -4.10 16.67
N GLY A 63 2.86 -4.96 15.72
CA GLY A 63 1.48 -4.99 15.22
C GLY A 63 0.46 -5.38 16.29
N GLN A 64 0.82 -6.34 17.15
CA GLN A 64 -0.03 -6.82 18.25
C GLN A 64 -0.16 -5.77 19.35
N ASP A 65 0.95 -5.12 19.72
CA ASP A 65 0.94 -4.03 20.70
C ASP A 65 0.14 -2.83 20.19
N LEU A 66 0.29 -2.49 18.91
CA LEU A 66 -0.44 -1.39 18.29
C LEU A 66 -1.94 -1.63 18.26
N TYR A 67 -2.35 -2.83 17.85
CA TYR A 67 -3.74 -3.24 17.88
C TYR A 67 -4.31 -3.14 19.31
N SER A 68 -3.61 -3.68 20.30
CA SER A 68 -4.05 -3.70 21.69
C SER A 68 -4.22 -2.30 22.27
N ALA A 69 -3.31 -1.38 21.96
CA ALA A 69 -3.38 0.00 22.43
C ALA A 69 -4.53 0.77 21.79
N LEU A 70 -4.68 0.71 20.47
CA LEU A 70 -5.78 1.40 19.78
C LEU A 70 -7.14 0.83 20.22
N HIS A 71 -7.21 -0.48 20.38
CA HIS A 71 -8.40 -1.13 20.91
C HIS A 71 -8.76 -0.59 22.31
N ALA A 72 -7.79 -0.52 23.22
CA ALA A 72 -7.99 0.01 24.57
C ALA A 72 -8.52 1.46 24.57
N TRP A 73 -8.11 2.29 23.63
CA TRP A 73 -8.59 3.67 23.50
C TRP A 73 -9.97 3.79 22.87
N MET A 74 -10.34 2.86 22.00
CA MET A 74 -11.55 2.94 21.18
C MET A 74 -12.72 2.12 21.69
N HIS A 75 -12.59 1.40 22.81
CA HIS A 75 -13.63 0.54 23.35
C HIS A 75 -14.98 1.23 23.64
N LYS A 76 -14.99 2.55 23.92
CA LYS A 76 -16.23 3.31 24.19
C LYS A 76 -16.98 3.73 22.93
N ILE A 77 -16.38 3.62 21.76
CA ILE A 77 -17.00 4.04 20.50
C ILE A 77 -17.85 2.87 19.97
N PRO A 78 -19.10 3.10 19.53
CA PRO A 78 -19.89 2.06 18.88
C PRO A 78 -19.18 1.55 17.62
N GLY A 79 -18.85 0.26 17.56
CA GLY A 79 -18.03 -0.33 16.50
C GLY A 79 -16.53 -0.12 16.69
N GLY A 80 -16.12 0.32 17.88
CA GLY A 80 -14.75 0.70 18.23
C GLY A 80 -13.70 -0.36 17.93
N LEU A 81 -14.06 -1.65 17.96
CA LEU A 81 -13.18 -2.75 17.57
C LEU A 81 -12.84 -2.73 16.07
N GLY A 82 -13.84 -2.56 15.20
CA GLY A 82 -13.64 -2.45 13.76
C GLY A 82 -12.89 -1.16 13.42
N ILE A 83 -13.28 -0.04 14.03
CA ILE A 83 -12.62 1.23 13.81
C ILE A 83 -11.15 1.18 14.31
N ALA A 84 -10.88 0.56 15.47
CA ALA A 84 -9.52 0.35 15.98
C ALA A 84 -8.67 -0.47 15.01
N ASN A 85 -9.24 -1.50 14.37
CA ASN A 85 -8.54 -2.26 13.35
C ASN A 85 -8.20 -1.42 12.12
N VAL A 86 -9.10 -0.54 11.66
CA VAL A 86 -8.80 0.38 10.55
C VAL A 86 -7.64 1.30 10.91
N PHE A 87 -7.66 1.92 12.10
CA PHE A 87 -6.58 2.79 12.55
C PHE A 87 -5.27 2.02 12.79
N ALA A 88 -5.34 0.81 13.32
CA ALA A 88 -4.17 -0.04 13.53
C ALA A 88 -3.54 -0.43 12.20
N CYS A 89 -4.35 -0.83 11.23
CA CYS A 89 -3.91 -1.05 9.86
C CYS A 89 -3.31 0.22 9.27
N ALA A 90 -3.94 1.38 9.38
CA ALA A 90 -3.45 2.64 8.80
C ALA A 90 -2.10 3.08 9.38
N LEU A 91 -1.95 3.05 10.71
CA LEU A 91 -0.71 3.44 11.35
C LEU A 91 0.39 2.41 11.09
N PHE A 92 0.06 1.11 11.12
CA PHE A 92 1.02 0.06 10.77
C PHE A 92 1.44 0.11 9.31
N ALA A 93 0.50 0.36 8.42
CA ALA A 93 0.70 0.60 6.99
C ALA A 93 1.73 1.70 6.75
N ALA A 94 1.55 2.86 7.39
CA ALA A 94 2.48 3.97 7.29
C ALA A 94 3.89 3.63 7.80
N MET A 95 4.02 2.65 8.70
CA MET A 95 5.33 2.23 9.22
C MET A 95 5.99 1.14 8.39
N ALA A 96 5.19 0.18 7.92
CA ALA A 96 5.64 -1.02 7.22
C ALA A 96 5.80 -0.79 5.71
N GLY A 97 5.04 0.13 5.11
CA GLY A 97 5.07 0.43 3.68
C GLY A 97 4.72 -0.77 2.78
N SER A 98 4.10 -1.81 3.36
CA SER A 98 3.83 -3.09 2.71
C SER A 98 2.45 -3.61 3.09
N SER A 99 1.63 -3.85 2.07
CA SER A 99 0.25 -4.26 2.25
C SER A 99 0.11 -5.69 2.81
N PRO A 100 0.77 -6.72 2.24
CA PRO A 100 0.75 -8.08 2.79
C PRO A 100 1.30 -8.16 4.21
N ALA A 101 2.37 -7.40 4.51
CA ALA A 101 2.95 -7.36 5.85
C ALA A 101 1.96 -6.80 6.87
N THR A 102 1.23 -5.75 6.50
CA THR A 102 0.20 -5.14 7.35
C THR A 102 -0.96 -6.11 7.61
N CYS A 103 -1.45 -6.80 6.58
CA CYS A 103 -2.47 -7.84 6.74
C CYS A 103 -2.01 -8.97 7.66
N SER A 104 -0.76 -9.43 7.51
CA SER A 104 -0.19 -10.50 8.34
C SER A 104 -0.05 -10.07 9.80
N ALA A 105 0.52 -8.89 10.05
CA ALA A 105 0.81 -8.42 11.40
C ALA A 105 -0.48 -8.11 12.17
N ILE A 106 -1.35 -7.26 11.60
CA ILE A 106 -2.57 -6.84 12.28
C ILE A 106 -3.63 -7.95 12.25
N GLY A 107 -3.74 -8.70 11.15
CA GLY A 107 -4.73 -9.77 11.02
C GLY A 107 -4.55 -10.90 12.02
N SER A 108 -3.30 -11.23 12.37
CA SER A 108 -2.98 -12.28 13.35
C SER A 108 -3.57 -12.02 14.75
N ALA A 109 -3.71 -10.75 15.13
CA ALA A 109 -4.33 -10.34 16.39
C ALA A 109 -5.79 -9.91 16.21
N GLY A 110 -6.07 -9.13 15.16
CA GLY A 110 -7.36 -8.49 14.94
C GLY A 110 -8.47 -9.46 14.57
N ILE A 111 -8.23 -10.45 13.69
CA ILE A 111 -9.29 -11.37 13.24
C ILE A 111 -9.79 -12.26 14.38
N PRO A 112 -8.92 -12.97 15.14
CA PRO A 112 -9.38 -13.80 16.26
C PRO A 112 -10.15 -12.98 17.31
N GLU A 113 -9.67 -11.78 17.61
CA GLU A 113 -10.28 -10.91 18.61
C GLU A 113 -11.64 -10.36 18.15
N MET A 114 -11.77 -9.94 16.89
CA MET A 114 -13.07 -9.58 16.30
C MET A 114 -14.08 -10.72 16.40
N ARG A 115 -13.66 -11.94 16.11
CA ARG A 115 -14.54 -13.11 16.14
C ARG A 115 -14.95 -13.50 17.56
N LYS A 116 -14.05 -13.41 18.54
CA LYS A 116 -14.39 -13.60 19.96
C LYS A 116 -15.50 -12.66 20.42
N ARG A 117 -15.55 -11.46 19.84
CA ARG A 117 -16.57 -10.44 20.14
C ARG A 117 -17.82 -10.53 19.27
N GLY A 118 -17.96 -11.59 18.49
CA GLY A 118 -19.17 -11.88 17.71
C GLY A 118 -19.24 -11.21 16.35
N TYR A 119 -18.17 -10.57 15.85
CA TYR A 119 -18.13 -10.13 14.46
C TYR A 119 -18.04 -11.33 13.51
N SER A 120 -18.70 -11.25 12.36
CA SER A 120 -18.61 -12.29 11.34
C SER A 120 -17.17 -12.43 10.81
N GLY A 121 -16.76 -13.67 10.51
CA GLY A 121 -15.44 -13.94 9.94
C GLY A 121 -15.23 -13.22 8.60
N ALA A 122 -16.27 -13.16 7.76
CA ALA A 122 -16.25 -12.42 6.49
C ALA A 122 -15.93 -10.93 6.69
N PHE A 123 -16.61 -10.27 7.63
CA PHE A 123 -16.39 -8.85 7.90
C PHE A 123 -15.00 -8.58 8.50
N ALA A 124 -14.57 -9.38 9.48
CA ALA A 124 -13.24 -9.23 10.06
C ALA A 124 -12.13 -9.45 9.02
N ALA A 125 -12.25 -10.49 8.20
CA ALA A 125 -11.32 -10.78 7.11
C ALA A 125 -11.28 -9.67 6.07
N GLY A 126 -12.45 -9.19 5.63
CA GLY A 126 -12.57 -8.11 4.65
C GLY A 126 -12.00 -6.78 5.15
N LEU A 127 -12.29 -6.42 6.40
CA LEU A 127 -11.82 -5.19 7.03
C LEU A 127 -10.29 -5.15 7.15
N ILE A 128 -9.66 -6.25 7.57
CA ILE A 128 -8.20 -6.33 7.67
C ILE A 128 -7.55 -6.42 6.29
N ALA A 129 -8.15 -7.16 5.35
CA ALA A 129 -7.64 -7.23 3.99
C ALA A 129 -7.61 -5.85 3.33
N ALA A 130 -8.69 -5.07 3.47
CA ALA A 130 -8.79 -3.70 2.98
C ALA A 130 -7.95 -2.71 3.80
N GLY A 131 -7.95 -2.80 5.13
CA GLY A 131 -7.11 -1.94 5.96
C GLY A 131 -5.62 -2.12 5.64
N GLY A 132 -5.19 -3.34 5.32
CA GLY A 132 -3.82 -3.60 4.91
C GLY A 132 -3.47 -3.00 3.56
N THR A 133 -4.40 -2.70 2.66
CA THR A 133 -4.06 -2.05 1.38
C THR A 133 -3.50 -0.66 1.59
N LEU A 134 -3.96 0.06 2.62
CA LEU A 134 -3.47 1.38 3.02
C LEU A 134 -1.94 1.45 3.14
N GLY A 135 -1.26 0.31 3.32
CA GLY A 135 0.20 0.16 3.32
C GLY A 135 0.89 0.59 2.04
N ILE A 136 0.20 0.68 0.91
CA ILE A 136 0.78 1.20 -0.33
C ILE A 136 0.40 2.65 -0.63
N LEU A 137 -0.57 3.25 0.10
CA LEU A 137 -0.98 4.64 -0.06
C LEU A 137 -0.43 5.57 1.03
N LEU A 138 -0.37 5.11 2.29
CA LEU A 138 0.12 5.92 3.39
C LEU A 138 1.65 5.94 3.42
N PRO A 139 2.28 7.13 3.42
CA PRO A 139 3.73 7.25 3.34
C PRO A 139 4.44 6.87 4.66
N PRO A 140 5.69 6.38 4.60
CA PRO A 140 6.46 5.99 3.39
C PRO A 140 5.91 4.74 2.68
N SER A 141 5.74 4.82 1.35
CA SER A 141 5.23 3.74 0.50
C SER A 141 6.21 3.39 -0.62
N ILE A 142 6.55 2.10 -0.73
CA ILE A 142 7.43 1.58 -1.80
C ILE A 142 6.81 1.79 -3.18
N THR A 143 5.50 1.55 -3.30
CA THR A 143 4.75 1.72 -4.54
C THR A 143 4.81 3.16 -5.03
N MET A 144 4.68 4.13 -4.13
CA MET A 144 4.77 5.56 -4.47
C MET A 144 6.19 5.98 -4.82
N ILE A 145 7.23 5.42 -4.17
CA ILE A 145 8.63 5.65 -4.57
C ILE A 145 8.85 5.25 -6.02
N LEU A 146 8.37 4.06 -6.40
CA LEU A 146 8.54 3.53 -7.74
C LEU A 146 7.77 4.32 -8.79
N TYR A 147 6.56 4.77 -8.45
CA TYR A 147 5.81 5.68 -9.33
C TYR A 147 6.56 7.00 -9.50
N ALA A 148 7.09 7.59 -8.43
CA ALA A 148 7.84 8.84 -8.50
C ALA A 148 9.09 8.70 -9.40
N VAL A 149 9.80 7.57 -9.32
CA VAL A 149 10.93 7.28 -10.20
C VAL A 149 10.47 7.11 -11.65
N ALA A 150 9.46 6.28 -11.90
CA ALA A 150 8.98 5.98 -13.26
C ALA A 150 8.32 7.19 -13.96
N ALA A 151 7.70 8.08 -13.18
CA ALA A 151 7.05 9.28 -13.68
C ALA A 151 7.94 10.53 -13.61
N GLU A 152 9.18 10.38 -13.14
CA GLU A 152 10.13 11.48 -12.90
C GLU A 152 9.51 12.62 -12.08
N GLN A 153 8.73 12.26 -11.05
CA GLN A 153 8.01 13.19 -10.19
C GLN A 153 8.68 13.34 -8.82
N SER A 154 8.38 14.45 -8.13
CA SER A 154 8.85 14.67 -6.77
C SER A 154 8.25 13.65 -5.79
N LEU A 155 9.12 12.85 -5.18
CA LEU A 155 8.75 11.85 -4.18
C LEU A 155 8.04 12.47 -2.96
N GLY A 156 8.60 13.56 -2.42
CA GLY A 156 8.03 14.23 -1.25
C GLY A 156 6.63 14.77 -1.52
N ARG A 157 6.41 15.34 -2.71
CA ARG A 157 5.10 15.84 -3.15
C ARG A 157 4.08 14.71 -3.28
N LEU A 158 4.49 13.58 -3.86
CA LEU A 158 3.64 12.41 -4.00
C LEU A 158 3.26 11.83 -2.62
N PHE A 159 4.21 11.72 -1.68
CA PHE A 159 3.93 11.27 -0.32
C PHE A 159 2.92 12.18 0.40
N LEU A 160 3.07 13.51 0.30
CA LEU A 160 2.08 14.45 0.84
C LEU A 160 0.71 14.26 0.16
N ALA A 161 0.70 13.97 -1.13
CA ALA A 161 -0.54 13.77 -1.89
C ALA A 161 -1.29 12.51 -1.50
N GLY A 162 -0.59 11.51 -0.95
CA GLY A 162 -1.20 10.27 -0.42
C GLY A 162 -1.91 10.47 0.92
N LEU A 163 -1.56 11.48 1.71
CA LEU A 163 -2.13 11.67 3.06
C LEU A 163 -3.62 11.97 3.04
N GLY A 164 -4.06 12.92 2.20
CA GLY A 164 -5.48 13.28 2.10
C GLY A 164 -6.37 12.11 1.66
N PRO A 165 -6.05 11.43 0.56
CA PRO A 165 -6.77 10.23 0.10
C PRO A 165 -6.66 9.05 1.07
N GLY A 166 -5.51 8.88 1.75
CA GLY A 166 -5.35 7.87 2.79
C GLY A 166 -6.27 8.12 3.99
N LEU A 167 -6.35 9.36 4.46
CA LEU A 167 -7.32 9.76 5.50
C LEU A 167 -8.76 9.58 5.04
N LEU A 168 -9.07 9.90 3.78
CA LEU A 168 -10.39 9.67 3.19
C LEU A 168 -10.76 8.18 3.25
N LEU A 169 -9.87 7.27 2.82
CA LEU A 169 -10.12 5.83 2.89
C LEU A 169 -10.26 5.32 4.33
N VAL A 170 -9.42 5.79 5.26
CA VAL A 170 -9.54 5.47 6.68
C VAL A 170 -10.92 5.88 7.21
N MET A 171 -11.39 7.08 6.86
CA MET A 171 -12.71 7.57 7.27
C MET A 171 -13.86 6.79 6.64
N LEU A 172 -13.75 6.41 5.36
CA LEU A 172 -14.75 5.59 4.68
C LEU A 172 -14.82 4.18 5.29
N PHE A 173 -13.67 3.54 5.55
CA PHE A 173 -13.61 2.20 6.14
C PHE A 173 -14.10 2.20 7.60
N ALA A 174 -13.68 3.20 8.38
CA ALA A 174 -14.17 3.41 9.74
C ALA A 174 -15.68 3.68 9.79
N GLY A 175 -16.19 4.52 8.89
CA GLY A 175 -17.60 4.83 8.77
C GLY A 175 -18.43 3.60 8.42
N TYR A 176 -17.98 2.81 7.45
CA TYR A 176 -18.61 1.53 7.10
C TYR A 176 -18.58 0.54 8.28
N ALA A 177 -17.45 0.42 8.98
CA ALA A 177 -17.34 -0.43 10.15
C ALA A 177 -18.31 -0.03 11.27
N MET A 178 -18.48 1.28 11.51
CA MET A 178 -19.46 1.79 12.47
C MET A 178 -20.90 1.48 12.04
N VAL A 179 -21.26 1.74 10.78
CA VAL A 179 -22.62 1.48 10.26
C VAL A 179 -22.95 0.00 10.34
N ARG A 180 -22.01 -0.86 9.90
CA ARG A 180 -22.18 -2.31 9.95
C ARG A 180 -22.35 -2.82 11.39
N PHE A 181 -21.52 -2.33 12.31
CA PHE A 181 -21.66 -2.67 13.72
C PHE A 181 -23.02 -2.24 14.28
N ARG A 182 -23.49 -1.02 13.99
CA ARG A 182 -24.81 -0.55 14.48
C ARG A 182 -25.96 -1.43 13.99
N GLN A 183 -25.91 -1.86 12.73
CA GLN A 183 -26.90 -2.77 12.16
C GLN A 183 -26.89 -4.13 12.85
N GLU A 184 -25.71 -4.74 13.00
CA GLU A 184 -25.56 -6.05 13.65
C GLU A 184 -25.89 -5.99 15.15
N TYR A 185 -25.52 -4.91 15.84
CA TYR A 185 -25.85 -4.67 17.24
C TYR A 185 -27.35 -4.47 17.46
N ALA A 186 -28.03 -3.70 16.59
CA ALA A 186 -29.48 -3.52 16.66
C ALA A 186 -30.23 -4.85 16.44
N ALA A 187 -29.78 -5.65 15.47
CA ALA A 187 -30.33 -6.98 15.22
C ALA A 187 -30.10 -7.92 16.42
N ALA A 188 -28.90 -7.93 17.00
CA ALA A 188 -28.58 -8.72 18.18
C ALA A 188 -29.40 -8.31 19.42
N LYS A 189 -29.63 -7.00 19.61
CA LYS A 189 -30.47 -6.47 20.70
C LYS A 189 -31.93 -6.88 20.54
N LYS A 190 -32.45 -6.86 19.30
CA LYS A 190 -33.80 -7.33 18.99
C LYS A 190 -33.93 -8.83 19.25
N ALA A 191 -32.96 -9.63 18.79
CA ALA A 191 -32.93 -11.07 19.04
C ALA A 191 -32.85 -11.39 20.55
N TYR A 192 -32.08 -10.62 21.33
CA TYR A 192 -32.02 -10.75 22.78
C TYR A 192 -33.38 -10.43 23.44
N ALA A 193 -34.06 -9.38 22.98
CA ALA A 193 -35.37 -9.01 23.51
C ALA A 193 -36.46 -10.06 23.17
N GLU A 194 -36.35 -10.74 22.03
CA GLU A 194 -37.33 -11.73 21.56
C GLU A 194 -37.06 -13.15 22.09
N THR A 195 -35.79 -13.55 22.20
CA THR A 195 -35.41 -14.96 22.49
C THR A 195 -34.48 -15.12 23.70
N GLY A 196 -34.00 -14.03 24.30
CA GLY A 196 -33.02 -14.06 25.40
C GLY A 196 -31.60 -14.45 24.99
N ALA A 197 -31.33 -14.64 23.69
CA ALA A 197 -30.04 -15.06 23.17
C ALA A 197 -28.94 -13.99 23.40
N ARG A 198 -27.97 -14.30 24.27
CA ARG A 198 -26.84 -13.40 24.55
C ARG A 198 -25.84 -13.44 23.40
N SER A 199 -25.74 -12.35 22.64
CA SER A 199 -24.67 -12.15 21.66
C SER A 199 -23.41 -11.61 22.34
N ALA A 200 -22.23 -12.09 21.92
CA ALA A 200 -20.95 -11.54 22.34
C ALA A 200 -20.80 -10.04 21.99
N LEU A 201 -21.55 -9.56 20.99
CA LEU A 201 -21.61 -8.14 20.61
C LEU A 201 -22.26 -7.24 21.69
N LEU A 202 -23.03 -7.82 22.62
CA LEU A 202 -23.70 -7.11 23.71
C LEU A 202 -22.83 -7.01 24.98
N HIS A 203 -21.63 -7.60 24.98
CA HIS A 203 -20.75 -7.57 26.14
C HIS A 203 -19.98 -6.24 26.18
N GLU A 204 -20.20 -5.46 27.24
CA GLU A 204 -19.48 -4.21 27.47
C GLU A 204 -18.18 -4.49 28.25
N GLU A 205 -17.03 -4.21 27.63
CA GLU A 205 -15.76 -4.20 28.33
C GLU A 205 -15.58 -2.90 29.11
N ASN A 206 -15.47 -3.02 30.43
CA ASN A 206 -15.10 -1.91 31.31
C ASN A 206 -13.56 -1.81 31.40
N LEU A 207 -12.93 -1.34 30.32
CA LEU A 207 -11.50 -1.01 30.36
C LEU A 207 -11.30 0.30 31.12
N THR A 208 -10.50 0.24 32.19
CA THR A 208 -10.24 1.41 33.03
C THR A 208 -9.30 2.39 32.34
N LEU A 209 -9.30 3.67 32.75
CA LEU A 209 -8.35 4.67 32.22
C LEU A 209 -6.89 4.24 32.42
N ARG A 210 -6.60 3.46 33.47
CA ARG A 210 -5.27 2.92 33.76
C ARG A 210 -4.81 1.94 32.67
N ASP A 211 -5.70 1.10 32.14
CA ASP A 211 -5.39 0.15 31.07
C ASP A 211 -5.09 0.87 29.74
N ARG A 212 -5.77 2.00 29.49
CA ARG A 212 -5.53 2.83 28.30
C ARG A 212 -4.14 3.46 28.28
N PHE A 213 -3.73 4.03 29.41
CA PHE A 213 -2.42 4.66 29.54
C PHE A 213 -1.31 3.63 29.67
N ALA A 214 -1.58 2.42 30.18
CA ALA A 214 -0.60 1.34 30.25
C ALA A 214 -0.20 0.79 28.86
N ALA A 215 -1.08 0.87 27.86
CA ALA A 215 -0.80 0.40 26.51
C ALA A 215 -0.04 1.44 25.66
N LEU A 216 -0.11 2.72 26.02
CA LEU A 216 0.46 3.83 25.24
C LEU A 216 2.01 3.79 25.12
N PRO A 217 2.79 3.45 26.17
CA PRO A 217 4.24 3.36 26.10
C PRO A 217 4.78 2.36 25.08
N ARG A 218 3.99 1.35 24.69
CA ARG A 218 4.41 0.37 23.68
C ARG A 218 4.24 0.87 22.26
N VAL A 219 3.34 1.81 22.03
CA VAL A 219 3.04 2.37 20.70
C VAL A 219 3.77 3.68 20.43
N LEU A 220 3.99 4.47 21.49
CA LEU A 220 4.63 5.77 21.40
C LEU A 220 5.98 5.75 20.65
N PRO A 221 6.89 4.77 20.87
CA PRO A 221 8.16 4.71 20.14
C PRO A 221 7.98 4.62 18.62
N PHE A 222 6.99 3.86 18.17
CA PHE A 222 6.70 3.67 16.75
C PHE A 222 6.05 4.90 16.12
N VAL A 223 5.14 5.55 16.85
CA VAL A 223 4.54 6.83 16.43
C VAL A 223 5.62 7.91 16.33
N VAL A 224 6.52 8.00 17.31
CA VAL A 224 7.65 8.93 17.32
C VAL A 224 8.60 8.67 16.15
N LEU A 225 8.89 7.40 15.84
CA LEU A 225 9.68 7.05 14.67
C LEU A 225 9.00 7.49 13.37
N LEU A 226 7.69 7.25 13.23
CA LEU A 226 6.94 7.65 12.04
C LEU A 226 6.90 9.17 11.90
N THR A 227 6.49 9.89 12.95
CA THR A 227 6.39 11.36 12.91
C THR A 227 7.76 12.01 12.75
N GLY A 228 8.81 11.48 13.38
CA GLY A 228 10.19 11.96 13.21
C GLY A 228 10.67 11.85 11.77
N VAL A 229 10.45 10.70 11.12
CA VAL A 229 10.75 10.49 9.68
C VAL A 229 9.96 11.48 8.82
N MET A 230 8.66 11.67 9.09
CA MET A 230 7.83 12.61 8.33
C MET A 230 8.26 14.07 8.52
N VAL A 231 8.56 14.49 9.74
CA VAL A 231 9.03 15.86 10.04
C VAL A 231 10.38 16.11 9.39
N ALA A 232 11.32 15.16 9.45
CA ALA A 232 12.63 15.29 8.81
C ALA A 232 12.50 15.45 7.29
N LEU A 233 11.64 14.64 6.67
CA LEU A 233 11.41 14.64 5.23
C LEU A 233 10.70 15.93 4.75
N TYR A 234 9.60 16.32 5.40
CA TYR A 234 8.78 17.45 4.94
C TYR A 234 9.27 18.80 5.46
N GLY A 235 9.97 18.82 6.59
CA GLY A 235 10.65 20.02 7.09
C GLY A 235 11.91 20.37 6.29
N GLY A 236 12.30 19.54 5.32
CA GLY A 236 13.51 19.75 4.50
C GLY A 236 14.80 19.53 5.27
N TYR A 237 14.75 18.88 6.45
CA TYR A 237 15.92 18.61 7.27
C TYR A 237 16.76 17.44 6.73
N ALA A 238 16.13 16.49 6.03
CA ALA A 238 16.78 15.33 5.46
C ALA A 238 16.15 14.93 4.11
N THR A 239 16.97 14.38 3.23
CA THR A 239 16.51 13.78 1.97
C THR A 239 15.75 12.46 2.20
N PRO A 240 14.94 11.98 1.24
CA PRO A 240 14.27 10.69 1.36
C PRO A 240 15.22 9.54 1.71
N SER A 241 16.41 9.51 1.11
CA SER A 241 17.40 8.46 1.31
C SER A 241 18.02 8.50 2.72
N GLU A 242 18.34 9.69 3.23
CA GLU A 242 18.82 9.87 4.60
C GLU A 242 17.75 9.50 5.62
N THR A 243 16.50 9.90 5.36
CA THR A 243 15.37 9.59 6.24
C THR A 243 15.06 8.09 6.23
N ALA A 244 15.20 7.41 5.09
CA ALA A 244 15.08 5.97 4.98
C ALA A 244 16.18 5.24 5.77
N GLY A 245 17.43 5.69 5.63
CA GLY A 245 18.58 5.12 6.34
C GLY A 245 18.47 5.27 7.85
N LEU A 246 18.24 6.50 8.32
CA LEU A 246 18.04 6.77 9.75
C LEU A 246 16.81 6.02 10.27
N GLY A 247 15.71 6.03 9.52
CA GLY A 247 14.48 5.31 9.87
C GLY A 247 14.67 3.80 9.99
N GLY A 248 15.48 3.19 9.11
CA GLY A 248 15.81 1.76 9.16
C GLY A 248 16.69 1.41 10.36
N VAL A 249 17.74 2.18 10.62
CA VAL A 249 18.62 1.98 11.78
C VAL A 249 17.85 2.17 13.09
N LEU A 250 17.06 3.24 13.19
CA LEU A 250 16.24 3.50 14.38
C LEU A 250 15.16 2.42 14.58
N ALA A 251 14.56 1.89 13.52
CA ALA A 251 13.61 0.79 13.63
C ALA A 251 14.28 -0.47 14.21
N LEU A 252 15.44 -0.85 13.69
CA LEU A 252 16.20 -1.99 14.21
C LEU A 252 16.59 -1.78 15.68
N ALA A 253 17.11 -0.61 16.03
CA ALA A 253 17.48 -0.28 17.41
C ALA A 253 16.26 -0.35 18.35
N LEU A 254 15.13 0.19 17.92
CA LEU A 254 13.88 0.20 18.70
C LEU A 254 13.36 -1.22 18.93
N ILE A 255 13.40 -2.08 17.91
CA ILE A 255 12.97 -3.48 18.03
C ILE A 255 13.95 -4.29 18.89
N ALA A 256 15.25 -4.05 18.77
CA ALA A 256 16.26 -4.67 19.64
C ALA A 256 16.03 -4.29 21.11
N LEU A 257 15.81 -3.01 21.40
CA LEU A 257 15.60 -2.50 22.76
C LEU A 257 14.27 -2.96 23.38
N ILE A 258 13.17 -2.91 22.63
CA ILE A 258 11.83 -3.22 23.17
C ILE A 258 11.57 -4.73 23.21
N TYR A 259 11.99 -5.47 22.18
CA TYR A 259 11.65 -6.90 22.03
C TYR A 259 12.81 -7.84 22.25
N GLY A 260 14.01 -7.34 22.56
CA GLY A 260 15.17 -8.18 22.83
C GLY A 260 15.74 -8.87 21.59
N VAL A 261 15.52 -8.32 20.39
CA VAL A 261 16.01 -8.85 19.11
C VAL A 261 17.50 -8.48 18.94
N TRP A 262 18.39 -9.21 19.63
CA TRP A 262 19.84 -8.96 19.62
C TRP A 262 20.63 -10.04 18.90
N THR A 263 20.09 -11.25 18.76
CA THR A 263 20.87 -12.36 18.24
C THR A 263 20.82 -12.40 16.71
N PRO A 264 21.87 -12.93 16.04
CA PRO A 264 21.84 -13.16 14.59
C PRO A 264 20.65 -14.04 14.15
N LYS A 265 20.14 -14.91 15.03
CA LYS A 265 18.95 -15.74 14.76
C LYS A 265 17.68 -14.90 14.69
N ASP A 266 17.56 -13.87 15.52
CA ASP A 266 16.39 -12.98 15.53
C ASP A 266 16.46 -11.95 14.38
N LEU A 267 17.67 -11.53 13.99
CA LEU A 267 17.88 -10.62 12.86
C LEU A 267 17.77 -11.31 11.48
N SER A 268 18.11 -12.60 11.39
CA SER A 268 18.13 -13.35 10.13
C SER A 268 16.79 -13.28 9.35
N PRO A 269 15.60 -13.47 9.97
CA PRO A 269 14.32 -13.32 9.28
C PRO A 269 14.09 -11.90 8.72
N ILE A 270 14.49 -10.86 9.45
CA ILE A 270 14.33 -9.46 9.04
C ILE A 270 15.23 -9.18 7.84
N LEU A 271 16.51 -9.52 7.94
CA LEU A 271 17.51 -9.30 6.88
C LEU A 271 17.20 -10.14 5.64
N THR A 272 16.81 -11.40 5.80
CA THR A 272 16.47 -12.28 4.68
C THR A 272 15.23 -11.79 3.92
N SER A 273 14.19 -11.34 4.65
CA SER A 273 13.00 -10.73 4.03
C SER A 273 13.39 -9.46 3.27
N THR A 274 14.23 -8.63 3.88
CA THR A 274 14.71 -7.38 3.29
C THR A 274 15.49 -7.62 2.01
N ILE A 275 16.48 -8.52 2.05
CA ILE A 275 17.31 -8.86 0.88
C ILE A 275 16.45 -9.43 -0.24
N ARG A 276 15.52 -10.34 0.07
CA ARG A 276 14.63 -10.94 -0.93
C ARG A 276 13.75 -9.89 -1.62
N GLU A 277 13.05 -9.06 -0.85
CA GLU A 277 12.17 -8.02 -1.39
C GLU A 277 12.96 -6.96 -2.15
N SER A 278 14.08 -6.51 -1.60
CA SER A 278 14.95 -5.50 -2.23
C SER A 278 15.53 -6.03 -3.55
N THR A 279 16.02 -7.27 -3.58
CA THR A 279 16.60 -7.87 -4.79
C THR A 279 15.55 -8.02 -5.87
N MET A 280 14.36 -8.50 -5.51
CA MET A 280 13.24 -8.62 -6.44
C MET A 280 12.88 -7.25 -7.04
N LEU A 281 12.73 -6.22 -6.22
CA LEU A 281 12.34 -4.89 -6.67
C LEU A 281 13.45 -4.21 -7.49
N MET A 282 14.70 -4.23 -7.03
CA MET A 282 15.84 -3.64 -7.74
C MET A 282 16.07 -4.29 -9.11
N MET A 283 15.89 -5.61 -9.23
CA MET A 283 15.96 -6.31 -10.52
C MET A 283 14.81 -5.91 -11.45
N ILE A 284 13.59 -5.75 -10.94
CA ILE A 284 12.46 -5.29 -11.75
C ILE A 284 12.74 -3.87 -12.24
N ILE A 285 13.24 -2.98 -11.39
CA ILE A 285 13.56 -1.59 -11.75
C ILE A 285 14.60 -1.56 -12.86
N GLY A 286 15.77 -2.19 -12.67
CA GLY A 286 16.83 -2.19 -13.68
C GLY A 286 16.38 -2.72 -15.04
N MET A 287 15.63 -3.82 -15.06
CA MET A 287 15.11 -4.38 -16.32
C MET A 287 13.94 -3.58 -16.91
N SER A 288 13.13 -2.93 -16.07
CA SER A 288 12.03 -2.07 -16.53
C SER A 288 12.52 -0.78 -17.15
N LEU A 289 13.63 -0.23 -16.68
CA LEU A 289 14.23 0.98 -17.22
C LEU A 289 14.92 0.67 -18.55
N LEU A 290 15.59 -0.48 -18.66
CA LEU A 290 16.04 -1.00 -19.96
C LEU A 290 14.87 -1.16 -20.94
N TYR A 291 13.75 -1.76 -20.50
CA TYR A 291 12.53 -1.86 -21.31
C TYR A 291 11.99 -0.48 -21.73
N SER A 292 11.95 0.48 -20.81
CA SER A 292 11.47 1.84 -21.05
C SER A 292 12.34 2.58 -22.06
N TYR A 293 13.67 2.40 -21.96
CA TYR A 293 14.64 2.92 -22.91
C TYR A 293 14.39 2.38 -24.32
N VAL A 294 14.23 1.06 -24.48
CA VAL A 294 13.96 0.43 -25.79
C VAL A 294 12.63 0.92 -26.37
N MET A 295 11.58 0.99 -25.56
CA MET A 295 10.27 1.50 -25.99
C MET A 295 10.34 2.95 -26.47
N SER A 296 11.14 3.78 -25.79
CA SER A 296 11.35 5.17 -26.18
C SER A 296 12.19 5.29 -27.45
N TYR A 297 13.27 4.51 -27.56
CA TYR A 297 14.15 4.49 -28.74
C TYR A 297 13.39 4.08 -30.01
N LEU A 298 12.54 3.06 -29.92
CA LEU A 298 11.72 2.59 -31.02
C LEU A 298 10.46 3.44 -31.26
N HIS A 299 10.28 4.52 -30.50
CA HIS A 299 9.11 5.40 -30.55
C HIS A 299 7.76 4.71 -30.32
N ILE A 300 7.75 3.54 -29.66
CA ILE A 300 6.53 2.76 -29.40
C ILE A 300 5.61 3.52 -28.44
N SER A 301 6.17 4.08 -27.37
CA SER A 301 5.41 4.87 -26.39
C SER A 301 4.76 6.11 -27.01
N GLN A 302 5.49 6.80 -27.89
CA GLN A 302 5.01 7.98 -28.61
C GLN A 302 3.93 7.61 -29.62
N ALA A 303 4.11 6.53 -30.38
CA ALA A 303 3.12 6.04 -31.32
C ALA A 303 1.82 5.60 -30.61
N ALA A 304 1.93 4.91 -29.48
CA ALA A 304 0.78 4.55 -28.65
C ALA A 304 0.04 5.79 -28.13
N ALA A 305 0.76 6.80 -27.66
CA ALA A 305 0.18 8.07 -27.22
C ALA A 305 -0.55 8.78 -28.36
N GLN A 306 0.06 8.85 -29.55
CA GLN A 306 -0.55 9.46 -30.73
C GLN A 306 -1.79 8.68 -31.19
N ALA A 307 -1.76 7.36 -31.18
CA ALA A 307 -2.93 6.53 -31.50
C ALA A 307 -4.10 6.82 -30.55
N ILE A 308 -3.81 6.95 -29.25
CA ILE A 308 -4.82 7.31 -28.24
C ILE A 308 -5.36 8.73 -28.46
N VAL A 309 -4.50 9.70 -28.77
CA VAL A 309 -4.93 11.07 -29.08
C VAL A 309 -5.77 11.11 -30.36
N ALA A 310 -5.43 10.31 -31.37
CA ALA A 310 -6.18 10.21 -32.63
C ALA A 310 -7.60 9.65 -32.44
N LEU A 311 -7.84 8.87 -31.38
CA LEU A 311 -9.19 8.41 -31.03
C LEU A 311 -10.10 9.56 -30.55
N ASN A 312 -9.58 10.78 -30.35
CA ASN A 312 -10.33 11.95 -29.86
C ASN A 312 -11.17 11.64 -28.62
N LEU A 313 -10.64 10.78 -27.73
CA LEU A 313 -11.34 10.40 -26.51
C LEU A 313 -11.50 11.63 -25.61
N SER A 314 -12.66 11.73 -24.95
CA SER A 314 -12.80 12.70 -23.87
C SER A 314 -11.78 12.40 -22.77
N LYS A 315 -11.30 13.44 -22.08
CA LYS A 315 -10.33 13.35 -20.98
C LYS A 315 -10.72 12.26 -19.95
N TRP A 316 -12.02 12.17 -19.64
CA TRP A 316 -12.56 11.21 -18.68
C TRP A 316 -12.67 9.79 -19.23
N LEU A 317 -12.96 9.62 -20.53
CA LEU A 317 -12.99 8.30 -21.16
C LEU A 317 -11.58 7.71 -21.29
N LEU A 318 -10.58 8.54 -21.60
CA LEU A 318 -9.17 8.16 -21.56
C LEU A 318 -8.78 7.64 -20.17
N LEU A 319 -9.08 8.43 -19.13
CA LEU A 319 -8.81 8.05 -17.75
C LEU A 319 -9.52 6.73 -17.39
N ALA A 320 -10.81 6.61 -17.66
CA ALA A 320 -11.58 5.41 -17.34
C ALA A 320 -10.98 4.16 -18.01
N THR A 321 -10.58 4.26 -19.29
CA THR A 321 -9.94 3.17 -20.03
C THR A 321 -8.63 2.74 -19.39
N ILE A 322 -7.80 3.71 -19.00
CA ILE A 322 -6.54 3.46 -18.29
C ILE A 322 -6.77 2.81 -16.92
N LEU A 323 -7.72 3.32 -16.13
CA LEU A 323 -8.01 2.75 -14.81
C LEU A 323 -8.54 1.32 -14.92
N VAL A 324 -9.41 1.04 -15.89
CA VAL A 324 -9.90 -0.33 -16.16
C VAL A 324 -8.74 -1.25 -16.55
N LEU A 325 -7.83 -0.80 -17.43
CA LEU A 325 -6.63 -1.55 -17.78
C LEU A 325 -5.78 -1.85 -16.53
N VAL A 326 -5.55 -0.86 -15.67
CA VAL A 326 -4.78 -1.03 -14.42
C VAL A 326 -5.48 -1.99 -13.45
N VAL A 327 -6.81 -1.95 -13.32
CA VAL A 327 -7.57 -2.93 -12.51
C VAL A 327 -7.35 -4.35 -13.05
N VAL A 328 -7.51 -4.53 -14.36
CA VAL A 328 -7.35 -5.84 -15.01
C VAL A 328 -5.92 -6.35 -14.85
N LEU A 329 -4.90 -5.49 -14.91
CA LEU A 329 -3.52 -5.90 -14.61
C LEU A 329 -3.31 -6.18 -13.11
N GLY A 330 -3.95 -5.41 -12.23
CA GLY A 330 -3.92 -5.55 -10.76
C GLY A 330 -4.40 -6.91 -10.26
N PHE A 331 -5.30 -7.53 -11.01
CA PHE A 331 -5.77 -8.89 -10.79
C PHE A 331 -4.70 -9.96 -10.90
N PHE A 332 -3.61 -9.67 -11.60
CA PHE A 332 -2.62 -10.65 -12.03
C PHE A 332 -1.21 -10.33 -11.56
N LEU A 333 -0.89 -9.04 -11.45
CA LEU A 333 0.46 -8.54 -11.23
C LEU A 333 0.54 -7.71 -9.94
N PRO A 334 1.68 -7.75 -9.23
CA PRO A 334 1.92 -6.84 -8.12
C PRO A 334 1.94 -5.36 -8.58
N PRO A 335 1.52 -4.39 -7.73
CA PRO A 335 1.45 -2.97 -8.06
C PRO A 335 2.74 -2.41 -8.68
N VAL A 336 3.89 -2.77 -8.10
CA VAL A 336 5.22 -2.37 -8.57
C VAL A 336 5.44 -2.72 -10.04
N SER A 337 5.08 -3.94 -10.42
CA SER A 337 5.27 -4.43 -11.78
C SER A 337 4.37 -3.71 -12.78
N ILE A 338 3.15 -3.37 -12.37
CA ILE A 338 2.20 -2.64 -13.20
C ILE A 338 2.72 -1.24 -13.47
N ILE A 339 3.15 -0.51 -12.43
CA ILE A 339 3.69 0.84 -12.58
C ILE A 339 4.85 0.83 -13.58
N LEU A 340 5.87 0.01 -13.32
CA LEU A 340 7.10 0.03 -14.12
C LEU A 340 6.89 -0.43 -15.57
N MET A 341 5.98 -1.38 -15.80
CA MET A 341 5.67 -1.86 -17.15
C MET A 341 4.81 -0.88 -17.95
N THR A 342 3.87 -0.20 -17.28
CA THR A 342 2.84 0.59 -17.97
C THR A 342 3.12 2.08 -17.99
N ALA A 343 3.94 2.60 -17.08
CA ALA A 343 4.27 4.02 -17.01
C ALA A 343 4.77 4.60 -18.34
N PRO A 344 5.70 3.95 -19.08
CA PRO A 344 6.18 4.48 -20.36
C PRO A 344 5.08 4.66 -21.41
N ILE A 345 4.01 3.86 -21.32
CA ILE A 345 2.90 3.84 -22.29
C ILE A 345 1.77 4.78 -21.84
N ILE A 346 1.47 4.80 -20.54
CA ILE A 346 0.30 5.48 -19.97
C ILE A 346 0.58 6.95 -19.64
N LEU A 347 1.78 7.29 -19.18
CA LEU A 347 2.08 8.66 -18.73
C LEU A 347 2.11 9.69 -19.86
N PRO A 348 2.69 9.43 -21.05
CA PRO A 348 2.71 10.41 -22.13
C PRO A 348 1.31 10.89 -22.58
N PRO A 349 0.31 10.02 -22.87
CA PRO A 349 -1.01 10.49 -23.25
C PRO A 349 -1.76 11.21 -22.11
N LEU A 350 -1.53 10.83 -20.85
CA LEU A 350 -2.11 11.54 -19.70
C LEU A 350 -1.55 12.96 -19.57
N LYS A 351 -0.23 13.11 -19.73
CA LYS A 351 0.43 14.41 -19.73
C LYS A 351 -0.08 15.28 -20.88
N ALA A 352 -0.24 14.71 -22.08
CA ALA A 352 -0.79 15.41 -23.24
C ALA A 352 -2.25 15.85 -23.02
N ALA A 353 -3.06 15.06 -22.30
CA ALA A 353 -4.43 15.41 -21.91
C ALA A 353 -4.53 16.39 -20.71
N GLY A 354 -3.38 16.87 -20.20
CA GLY A 354 -3.31 17.83 -19.10
C GLY A 354 -3.75 17.26 -17.76
N PHE A 355 -3.46 15.98 -17.50
CA PHE A 355 -3.59 15.41 -16.15
C PHE A 355 -2.37 15.74 -15.30
N ASP A 356 -2.61 16.05 -14.02
CA ASP A 356 -1.57 16.10 -13.01
C ASP A 356 -1.09 14.68 -12.71
N LEU A 357 0.22 14.43 -12.88
CA LEU A 357 0.81 13.11 -12.69
C LEU A 357 0.94 12.72 -11.22
N ILE A 358 0.98 13.67 -10.28
CA ILE A 358 0.93 13.37 -8.84
C ILE A 358 -0.46 12.87 -8.48
N TRP A 359 -1.51 13.58 -8.91
CA TRP A 359 -2.89 13.15 -8.71
C TRP A 359 -3.14 11.77 -9.33
N PHE A 360 -2.68 11.56 -10.58
CA PHE A 360 -2.82 10.27 -11.23
C PHE A 360 -2.08 9.17 -10.47
N GLY A 361 -0.88 9.44 -9.95
CA GLY A 361 -0.13 8.48 -9.14
C GLY A 361 -0.90 8.02 -7.90
N VAL A 362 -1.61 8.94 -7.23
CA VAL A 362 -2.46 8.59 -6.09
C VAL A 362 -3.69 7.78 -6.52
N VAL A 363 -4.38 8.19 -7.58
CA VAL A 363 -5.54 7.43 -8.10
C VAL A 363 -5.12 6.04 -8.54
N MET A 364 -4.02 5.92 -9.28
CA MET A 364 -3.45 4.66 -9.71
C MET A 364 -3.13 3.77 -8.50
N THR A 365 -2.55 4.34 -7.44
CA THR A 365 -2.25 3.62 -6.18
C THR A 365 -3.51 3.02 -5.57
N ILE A 366 -4.60 3.79 -5.43
CA ILE A 366 -5.87 3.30 -4.89
C ILE A 366 -6.48 2.23 -5.79
N VAL A 367 -6.39 2.38 -7.11
CA VAL A 367 -6.88 1.35 -8.04
C VAL A 367 -6.07 0.06 -7.93
N MET A 368 -4.76 0.15 -7.72
CA MET A 368 -3.92 -1.03 -7.46
C MET A 368 -4.22 -1.67 -6.09
N GLU A 369 -4.64 -0.89 -5.09
CA GLU A 369 -5.13 -1.43 -3.81
C GLU A 369 -6.33 -2.36 -4.00
N MET A 370 -7.26 -1.98 -4.89
CA MET A 370 -8.42 -2.83 -5.21
C MET A 370 -7.99 -4.20 -5.78
N GLY A 371 -6.93 -4.22 -6.60
CA GLY A 371 -6.35 -5.47 -7.14
C GLY A 371 -5.76 -6.39 -6.08
N LEU A 372 -5.31 -5.86 -4.93
CA LEU A 372 -4.74 -6.66 -3.84
C LEU A 372 -5.81 -7.38 -3.00
N ILE A 373 -7.07 -6.95 -3.07
CA ILE A 373 -8.17 -7.49 -2.25
C ILE A 373 -9.32 -8.08 -3.06
N HIS A 374 -9.19 -8.16 -4.39
CA HIS A 374 -10.19 -8.74 -5.27
C HIS A 374 -9.60 -9.91 -6.10
N PRO A 375 -10.35 -11.01 -6.31
CA PRO A 375 -9.94 -12.10 -7.20
C PRO A 375 -9.59 -11.62 -8.62
N PRO A 376 -8.70 -12.32 -9.35
CA PRO A 376 -8.23 -13.69 -9.19
C PRO A 376 -6.98 -13.90 -8.31
N VAL A 377 -6.06 -12.94 -8.19
CA VAL A 377 -4.86 -13.10 -7.33
C VAL A 377 -5.07 -12.54 -5.93
N GLY A 378 -5.65 -11.35 -5.75
CA GLY A 378 -5.99 -10.77 -4.44
C GLY A 378 -5.03 -11.13 -3.30
N LEU A 379 -3.75 -10.73 -3.37
CA LEU A 379 -2.68 -11.22 -2.49
C LEU A 379 -3.06 -11.16 -1.00
N ASN A 380 -3.76 -10.11 -0.58
CA ASN A 380 -4.20 -9.96 0.81
C ASN A 380 -5.24 -11.00 1.21
N ILE A 381 -6.13 -11.41 0.30
CA ILE A 381 -7.10 -12.50 0.56
C ILE A 381 -6.36 -13.78 0.95
N PHE A 382 -5.28 -14.12 0.24
CA PHE A 382 -4.47 -15.31 0.55
C PHE A 382 -3.68 -15.17 1.86
N VAL A 383 -3.17 -13.97 2.15
CA VAL A 383 -2.53 -13.69 3.45
C VAL A 383 -3.53 -13.89 4.59
N ILE A 384 -4.76 -13.35 4.46
CA ILE A 384 -5.80 -13.55 5.46
C ILE A 384 -6.19 -15.03 5.58
N LYS A 385 -6.27 -15.75 4.47
CA LYS A 385 -6.57 -17.19 4.48
C LYS A 385 -5.51 -18.01 5.23
N ASN A 386 -4.25 -17.60 5.17
CA ASN A 386 -3.17 -18.24 5.95
C ASN A 386 -3.28 -17.95 7.45
N ILE A 387 -3.80 -16.78 7.83
CA ILE A 387 -3.99 -16.40 9.24
C ILE A 387 -5.20 -17.09 9.85
N ALA A 388 -6.31 -17.14 9.10
CA ALA A 388 -7.59 -17.70 9.53
C ALA A 388 -8.06 -18.78 8.55
N PRO A 389 -7.42 -19.97 8.56
CA PRO A 389 -7.70 -21.04 7.60
C PRO A 389 -9.11 -21.62 7.74
N ASP A 390 -9.78 -21.38 8.85
CA ASP A 390 -11.15 -21.83 9.11
C ASP A 390 -12.21 -20.96 8.43
N ILE A 391 -11.89 -19.73 8.03
CA ILE A 391 -12.81 -18.86 7.27
C ILE A 391 -12.83 -19.33 5.80
N PRO A 392 -13.99 -19.68 5.22
CA PRO A 392 -14.08 -20.06 3.82
C PRO A 392 -13.54 -18.95 2.91
N LEU A 393 -12.80 -19.32 1.84
CA LEU A 393 -12.24 -18.34 0.90
C LEU A 393 -13.34 -17.45 0.29
N LYS A 394 -14.49 -18.04 0.00
CA LYS A 394 -15.69 -17.34 -0.46
C LYS A 394 -16.07 -16.19 0.48
N ASP A 395 -16.06 -16.44 1.79
CA ASP A 395 -16.45 -15.45 2.80
C ASP A 395 -15.42 -14.32 2.91
N VAL A 396 -14.13 -14.62 2.74
CA VAL A 396 -13.08 -13.60 2.67
C VAL A 396 -13.29 -12.70 1.44
N ILE A 397 -13.56 -13.29 0.27
CA ILE A 397 -13.80 -12.56 -0.98
C ILE A 397 -15.04 -11.67 -0.86
N TRP A 398 -16.18 -12.21 -0.43
CA TRP A 398 -17.40 -11.41 -0.26
C TRP A 398 -17.25 -10.36 0.85
N GLY A 399 -16.39 -10.63 1.84
CA GLY A 399 -16.02 -9.67 2.87
C GLY A 399 -15.28 -8.45 2.34
N THR A 400 -14.47 -8.56 1.27
CA THR A 400 -13.71 -7.43 0.71
C THR A 400 -14.53 -6.55 -0.24
N VAL A 401 -15.58 -7.09 -0.88
CA VAL A 401 -16.41 -6.37 -1.86
C VAL A 401 -16.90 -5.00 -1.36
N PRO A 402 -17.46 -4.85 -0.14
CA PRO A 402 -17.88 -3.54 0.34
C PRO A 402 -16.75 -2.52 0.39
N PHE A 403 -15.53 -2.94 0.74
CA PHE A 403 -14.37 -2.06 0.79
C PHE A 403 -13.85 -1.70 -0.60
N VAL A 404 -13.92 -2.61 -1.57
CA VAL A 404 -13.65 -2.31 -2.99
C VAL A 404 -14.61 -1.23 -3.49
N LEU A 405 -15.90 -1.30 -3.14
CA LEU A 405 -16.87 -0.26 -3.49
C LEU A 405 -16.55 1.09 -2.82
N LEU A 406 -16.06 1.09 -1.58
CA LEU A 406 -15.60 2.31 -0.91
C LEU A 406 -14.34 2.91 -1.55
N MET A 407 -13.41 2.07 -2.02
CA MET A 407 -12.25 2.53 -2.79
C MET A 407 -12.68 3.13 -4.13
N LEU A 408 -13.63 2.51 -4.83
CA LEU A 408 -14.20 3.06 -6.05
C LEU A 408 -14.88 4.41 -5.80
N LEU A 409 -15.64 4.53 -4.70
CA LEU A 409 -16.21 5.79 -4.25
C LEU A 409 -15.11 6.83 -3.99
N ALA A 410 -14.02 6.46 -3.33
CA ALA A 410 -12.88 7.36 -3.10
C ALA A 410 -12.27 7.84 -4.42
N VAL A 411 -12.09 6.95 -5.41
CA VAL A 411 -11.62 7.33 -6.76
C VAL A 411 -12.57 8.33 -7.42
N ILE A 412 -13.88 8.09 -7.37
CA ILE A 412 -14.88 9.03 -7.91
C ILE A 412 -14.77 10.39 -7.20
N LEU A 413 -14.64 10.40 -5.87
CA LEU A 413 -14.45 11.64 -5.10
C LEU A 413 -13.16 12.36 -5.48
N LEU A 414 -12.06 11.66 -5.76
CA LEU A 414 -10.81 12.27 -6.24
C LEU A 414 -10.92 12.82 -7.66
N CYS A 415 -11.75 12.21 -8.52
CA CYS A 415 -12.06 12.74 -9.84
C CYS A 415 -12.88 14.03 -9.77
N LEU A 416 -13.84 14.12 -8.84
CA LEU A 416 -14.67 15.32 -8.65
C LEU A 416 -13.93 16.42 -7.88
N PHE A 417 -13.10 16.04 -6.91
CA PHE A 417 -12.39 16.93 -5.99
C PHE A 417 -10.90 16.57 -5.94
N PRO A 418 -10.11 16.87 -7.00
CA PRO A 418 -8.68 16.55 -7.07
C PRO A 418 -7.87 17.21 -5.94
N GLN A 419 -8.39 18.28 -5.33
CA GLN A 419 -7.78 18.98 -4.20
C GLN A 419 -7.63 18.10 -2.96
N ILE A 420 -8.38 17.00 -2.84
CA ILE A 420 -8.17 16.03 -1.76
C ILE A 420 -6.76 15.44 -1.83
N ALA A 421 -6.23 15.20 -3.04
CA ALA A 421 -4.87 14.74 -3.24
C ALA A 421 -3.88 15.91 -3.37
N THR A 422 -4.19 16.95 -4.14
CA THR A 422 -3.21 17.99 -4.47
C THR A 422 -3.17 19.16 -3.48
N GLY A 423 -4.24 19.39 -2.71
CA GLY A 423 -4.40 20.60 -1.88
C GLY A 423 -3.41 20.70 -0.72
N PHE A 424 -3.12 19.59 -0.03
CA PHE A 424 -2.14 19.59 1.05
C PHE A 424 -0.69 19.76 0.54
N PRO A 425 -0.24 19.03 -0.51
CA PRO A 425 1.03 19.33 -1.18
C PRO A 425 1.15 20.78 -1.64
N ASP A 426 0.09 21.35 -2.24
CA ASP A 426 0.09 22.72 -2.74
C ASP A 426 0.27 23.76 -1.62
N LEU A 427 -0.27 23.48 -0.43
CA LEU A 427 -0.17 24.35 0.73
C LEU A 427 1.22 24.32 1.37
N VAL A 428 1.86 23.15 1.41
CA VAL A 428 3.18 22.97 2.07
C VAL A 428 4.34 23.30 1.13
N MET A 429 4.25 22.89 -0.13
CA MET A 429 5.35 22.97 -1.11
C MET A 429 5.09 23.96 -2.25
N GLY A 430 3.91 24.62 -2.28
CA GLY A 430 3.48 25.46 -3.40
C GLY A 430 2.86 24.65 -4.56
N LYS A 431 2.22 25.35 -5.50
CA LYS A 431 1.56 24.71 -6.65
C LYS A 431 2.56 23.95 -7.52
N GLY A 432 2.23 22.70 -7.81
CA GLY A 432 2.98 21.86 -8.74
C GLY A 432 2.80 22.38 -10.15
N ARG A 433 3.91 22.49 -10.89
CA ARG A 433 3.89 22.84 -12.31
C ARG A 433 4.03 21.59 -13.14
#